data_AF-A0A434G1Y6-F1
#
_entry.id   AF-A0A434G1Y6-F1
#
_cell.length_a   1.000
_cell.length_b   1.000
_cell.length_c   1.000
_cell.angle_alpha   90.00
_cell.angle_beta   90.00
_cell.angle_gamma   90.00
#
_symmetry.space_group_name_H-M   'P 1'
#
loop_
_entity.id
_entity.type
_entity.pdbx_description
1 polymer ?
#
loop_
_entity_poly.entity_id
_entity_poly.type
_entity_poly.pdbx_seq_one_letter_code
_entity_poly.pdbx_strand_id
1 'polypeptide(L)'
;PLITMGMGCGTACDTQYLFSCDVLGTHAGHYPRHAKRYADFLTLEAELQEKRISAFRAFGRDVAGGTYPEAKHQVDMDDAAYDRFLTLAQSL
;
A
#
# COMPACT_ATOMS: atom_id res chain seq x y z
N PRO A 1 -28.88 22.21 20.04
CA PRO A 1 -29.31 20.85 20.46
C PRO A 1 -28.07 19.96 20.58
N LEU A 2 -28.04 19.04 21.55
CA LEU A 2 -26.94 18.08 21.75
C LEU A 2 -27.24 16.77 20.99
N ILE A 3 -26.21 16.08 20.49
CA ILE A 3 -26.33 14.77 19.83
C ILE A 3 -25.54 13.74 20.66
N THR A 4 -26.14 12.57 20.89
CA THR A 4 -25.53 11.44 21.58
C THR A 4 -25.05 10.38 20.58
N MET A 5 -23.84 9.86 20.80
CA MET A 5 -23.23 8.80 19.98
C MET A 5 -23.06 7.54 20.82
N GLY A 6 -23.78 6.50 20.47
CA GLY A 6 -23.84 5.26 21.24
C GLY A 6 -22.88 4.19 20.71
N MET A 7 -22.27 3.44 21.63
CA MET A 7 -21.54 2.22 21.33
C MET A 7 -21.91 1.16 22.38
N GLY A 8 -22.54 0.07 21.96
CA GLY A 8 -22.93 -1.02 22.87
C GLY A 8 -24.07 -0.69 23.84
N CYS A 9 -24.81 0.41 23.63
CA CYS A 9 -25.94 0.84 24.46
C CYS A 9 -27.32 0.62 23.79
N GLY A 10 -27.39 -0.27 22.79
CA GLY A 10 -28.60 -0.47 21.99
C GLY A 10 -28.97 0.77 21.18
N THR A 11 -30.26 1.03 21.00
CA THR A 11 -30.79 2.13 20.16
C THR A 11 -31.14 3.39 20.95
N ALA A 12 -30.57 3.57 22.15
CA ALA A 12 -30.90 4.68 23.05
C ALA A 12 -30.26 6.03 22.68
N CYS A 13 -29.23 6.02 21.83
CA CYS A 13 -28.55 7.24 21.36
C CYS A 13 -29.03 7.65 19.96
N ASP A 14 -28.86 8.93 19.64
CA ASP A 14 -29.25 9.54 18.36
C ASP A 14 -28.50 8.93 17.16
N THR A 15 -27.29 8.43 17.41
CA THR A 15 -26.41 7.82 16.40
C THR A 15 -25.67 6.60 16.97
N GLN A 16 -25.07 5.81 16.08
CA GLN A 16 -24.25 4.64 16.42
C GLN A 16 -22.81 4.85 15.95
N TYR A 17 -21.87 4.38 16.74
CA TYR A 17 -20.45 4.47 16.47
C TYR A 17 -19.75 3.13 16.73
N LEU A 18 -18.81 2.78 15.84
CA LEU A 18 -17.87 1.66 15.96
C LEU A 18 -16.52 2.09 15.39
N PHE A 19 -15.44 1.42 15.81
CA PHE A 19 -14.12 1.64 15.21
C PHE A 19 -14.07 1.03 13.81
N SER A 20 -13.42 1.72 12.87
CA SER A 20 -13.25 1.21 11.51
C SER A 20 -12.48 -0.11 11.46
N CYS A 21 -11.54 -0.35 12.38
CA CYS A 21 -10.83 -1.63 12.47
C CYS A 21 -11.76 -2.81 12.82
N ASP A 22 -12.81 -2.56 13.59
CA ASP A 22 -13.86 -3.53 13.90
C ASP A 22 -14.75 -3.80 12.70
N VAL A 23 -15.21 -2.71 12.06
CA VAL A 23 -16.09 -2.77 10.89
C VAL A 23 -15.39 -3.46 9.72
N LEU A 24 -14.14 -3.09 9.43
CA LEU A 24 -13.37 -3.61 8.31
C LEU A 24 -12.69 -4.96 8.63
N GLY A 25 -12.61 -5.35 9.90
CA GLY A 25 -12.02 -6.63 10.27
C GLY A 25 -10.50 -6.66 10.14
N THR A 26 -9.79 -5.61 10.54
CA THR A 26 -8.32 -5.51 10.42
C THR A 26 -7.55 -6.04 11.64
N HIS A 27 -8.24 -6.49 12.69
CA HIS A 27 -7.64 -6.93 13.94
C HIS A 27 -7.58 -8.47 14.01
N ALA A 28 -6.43 -9.02 14.41
CA ALA A 28 -6.19 -10.47 14.46
C ALA A 28 -6.60 -11.14 15.77
N GLY A 29 -6.98 -10.35 16.78
CA GLY A 29 -7.33 -10.85 18.12
C GLY A 29 -8.82 -10.82 18.44
N HIS A 30 -9.12 -10.72 19.73
CA HIS A 30 -10.49 -10.67 20.22
C HIS A 30 -11.22 -9.37 19.81
N TYR A 31 -12.44 -9.52 19.29
CA TYR A 31 -13.35 -8.40 19.03
C TYR A 31 -14.28 -8.18 20.24
N PRO A 32 -14.48 -6.93 20.70
CA PRO A 32 -15.37 -6.66 21.80
C PRO A 32 -16.82 -7.00 21.44
N ARG A 33 -17.63 -7.37 22.43
CA ARG A 33 -19.01 -7.89 22.21
C ARG A 33 -19.95 -6.94 21.44
N HIS A 34 -19.71 -5.63 21.48
CA HIS A 34 -20.52 -4.63 20.78
C HIS A 34 -20.07 -4.38 19.34
N ALA A 35 -18.88 -4.87 18.95
CA ALA A 35 -18.38 -4.72 17.61
C ALA A 35 -19.14 -5.61 16.62
N LYS A 36 -19.18 -5.17 15.37
CA LYS A 36 -19.65 -5.98 14.25
C LYS A 36 -18.68 -5.84 13.09
N ARG A 37 -18.16 -6.99 12.66
CA ARG A 37 -17.30 -7.11 11.49
C ARG A 37 -18.15 -7.24 10.23
N TYR A 38 -17.89 -6.37 9.26
CA TYR A 38 -18.55 -6.34 7.95
C TYR A 38 -17.66 -6.85 6.82
N ALA A 39 -16.34 -6.78 6.99
CA ALA A 39 -15.36 -7.29 6.03
C ALA A 39 -14.20 -8.01 6.75
N ASP A 40 -13.38 -8.73 6.01
CA ASP A 40 -12.19 -9.41 6.52
C ASP A 40 -10.92 -8.84 5.87
N PHE A 41 -10.58 -7.62 6.26
CA PHE A 41 -9.40 -6.95 5.73
C PHE A 41 -8.11 -7.60 6.20
N LEU A 42 -8.11 -8.27 7.36
CA LEU A 42 -6.93 -9.00 7.82
C LEU A 42 -6.49 -10.05 6.79
N THR A 43 -7.43 -10.87 6.29
CA THR A 43 -7.13 -11.87 5.25
C THR A 43 -6.73 -11.20 3.94
N LEU A 44 -7.44 -10.14 3.52
CA LEU A 44 -7.13 -9.40 2.28
C LEU A 44 -5.74 -8.78 2.31
N GLU A 45 -5.33 -8.19 3.43
CA GLU A 45 -4.02 -7.58 3.60
C GLU A 45 -2.90 -8.64 3.63
N ALA A 46 -3.16 -9.81 4.23
CA ALA A 46 -2.23 -10.93 4.19
C ALA A 46 -2.02 -11.45 2.75
N GLU A 47 -3.09 -11.65 1.99
CA GLU A 47 -3.00 -12.03 0.58
C GLU A 47 -2.26 -10.98 -0.26
N LEU A 48 -2.54 -9.69 -0.01
CA LEU A 48 -1.86 -8.59 -0.67
C LEU A 48 -0.37 -8.58 -0.33
N GLN A 49 -0.01 -8.89 0.91
CA GLN A 49 1.38 -8.95 1.34
C GLN A 49 2.15 -10.08 0.65
N GLU A 50 1.56 -11.26 0.51
CA GLU A 50 2.17 -12.36 -0.26
C GLU A 50 2.36 -11.99 -1.74
N LYS A 51 1.38 -11.30 -2.34
CA LYS A 51 1.52 -10.80 -3.72
C LYS A 51 2.66 -9.79 -3.85
N ARG A 52 2.82 -8.87 -2.90
CA ARG A 52 3.94 -7.91 -2.87
C ARG A 52 5.28 -8.63 -2.79
N ILE A 53 5.42 -9.58 -1.86
CA ILE A 53 6.65 -10.36 -1.70
C ILE A 53 6.97 -11.13 -2.99
N SER A 54 5.98 -11.78 -3.59
CA SER A 54 6.15 -12.51 -4.85
C SER A 54 6.63 -11.61 -5.99
N ALA A 55 6.03 -10.43 -6.15
CA ALA A 55 6.41 -9.45 -7.16
C ALA A 55 7.85 -8.96 -6.97
N PHE A 56 8.25 -8.59 -5.75
CA PHE A 56 9.62 -8.16 -5.48
C PHE A 56 10.65 -9.27 -5.66
N ARG A 57 10.31 -10.52 -5.35
CA ARG A 57 11.16 -11.67 -5.64
C ARG A 57 11.32 -11.89 -7.15
N ALA A 58 10.25 -11.69 -7.94
CA ALA A 58 10.33 -11.78 -9.39
C ALA A 58 11.25 -10.70 -9.96
N PHE A 59 11.05 -9.45 -9.55
CA PHE A 59 11.95 -8.34 -9.91
C PHE A 59 13.41 -8.62 -9.54
N GLY A 60 13.66 -9.12 -8.32
CA GLY A 60 15.01 -9.48 -7.88
C GLY A 60 15.65 -10.58 -8.75
N ARG A 61 14.87 -11.56 -9.22
CA ARG A 61 15.36 -12.56 -10.18
C ARG A 61 15.66 -11.94 -11.53
N ASP A 62 14.81 -11.03 -12.02
CA ASP A 62 15.03 -10.38 -13.31
C ASP A 62 16.30 -9.53 -13.32
N VAL A 63 16.56 -8.80 -12.22
CA VAL A 63 17.80 -8.03 -12.04
C VAL A 63 19.01 -8.95 -11.93
N ALA A 64 18.94 -9.99 -11.09
CA ALA A 64 20.05 -10.93 -10.91
C ALA A 64 20.36 -11.74 -12.17
N GLY A 65 19.35 -12.03 -12.99
CA GLY A 65 19.47 -12.71 -14.27
C GLY A 65 19.79 -11.79 -15.45
N GLY A 66 19.82 -10.47 -15.25
CA GLY A 66 20.07 -9.50 -16.31
C GLY A 66 18.94 -9.37 -17.35
N THR A 67 17.75 -9.90 -17.07
CA THR A 67 16.58 -9.74 -17.96
C THR A 67 15.90 -8.39 -17.76
N TYR A 68 16.03 -7.80 -16.56
CA TYR A 68 15.71 -6.41 -16.28
C TYR A 68 16.97 -5.58 -16.00
N PRO A 69 17.09 -4.37 -16.57
CA PRO A 69 16.12 -3.70 -17.45
C PRO A 69 16.18 -4.19 -18.89
N GLU A 70 15.00 -4.46 -19.48
CA GLU A 70 14.84 -4.55 -20.94
C GLU A 70 15.17 -3.23 -21.64
N ALA A 71 15.49 -3.27 -22.93
CA ALA A 71 15.79 -2.08 -23.74
C ALA A 71 14.70 -0.99 -23.66
N LYS A 72 13.42 -1.36 -23.60
CA LYS A 72 12.30 -0.39 -23.48
C LYS A 72 12.29 0.40 -22.15
N HIS A 73 13.00 -0.10 -21.13
CA HIS A 73 13.14 0.57 -19.84
C HIS A 73 14.41 1.44 -19.79
N GLN A 74 15.27 1.33 -20.80
CA GLN A 74 16.49 2.12 -20.91
C GLN A 74 16.17 3.42 -21.64
N VAL A 75 16.66 4.53 -21.09
CA VAL A 75 16.57 5.85 -21.71
C VAL A 75 17.99 6.23 -22.09
N ASP A 76 18.27 6.20 -23.39
CA ASP A 76 19.59 6.53 -23.91
C ASP A 76 19.75 8.05 -24.04
N MET A 77 20.99 8.51 -23.88
CA MET A 77 21.39 9.89 -24.15
C MET A 77 21.87 9.99 -25.59
N ASP A 78 21.41 10.99 -26.33
CA ASP A 78 21.97 11.27 -27.66
C ASP A 78 23.37 11.90 -27.58
N ASP A 79 24.15 11.72 -28.65
CA ASP A 79 25.55 12.17 -28.71
C ASP A 79 25.67 13.69 -28.49
N ALA A 80 24.72 14.49 -28.98
CA ALA A 80 24.75 15.94 -28.84
C ALA A 80 24.57 16.39 -27.38
N ALA A 81 23.67 15.73 -26.66
CA ALA A 81 23.47 15.92 -25.23
C ALA A 81 24.71 15.50 -24.43
N TYR A 82 25.35 14.39 -24.82
CA TYR A 82 26.58 13.91 -24.21
C TYR A 82 27.75 14.89 -24.40
N ASP A 83 27.98 15.37 -25.62
CA ASP A 83 29.04 16.34 -25.93
C ASP A 83 28.85 17.66 -25.17
N ARG A 84 27.60 18.12 -25.10
CA ARG A 84 27.25 19.30 -24.32
C ARG A 84 27.55 19.10 -22.83
N PHE A 85 27.21 17.93 -22.29
CA PHE A 85 27.52 17.59 -20.90
C PHE A 85 29.03 17.62 -20.64
N LEU A 86 29.84 16.99 -21.49
CA LEU A 86 31.30 16.98 -21.36
C LEU A 86 31.90 18.39 -21.39
N THR A 87 31.42 19.24 -22.30
CA THR A 87 31.86 20.64 -22.43
C THR A 87 31.59 21.42 -21.14
N LEU A 88 30.41 21.27 -20.56
CA LEU A 88 30.03 21.95 -19.32
C LEU A 88 30.80 21.40 -18.12
N ALA A 89 30.97 20.08 -18.01
CA ALA A 89 31.63 19.44 -16.88
C ALA A 89 33.14 19.77 -16.79
N GLN A 90 33.81 19.94 -17.93
CA GLN A 90 35.24 20.32 -17.99
C GLN A 90 35.49 21.81 -17.71
N SER A 91 34.44 22.63 -17.76
CA SER A 91 34.52 24.07 -17.49
C SER A 91 34.40 24.44 -15.99
N LEU A 92 34.26 23.44 -15.12
CA LEU A 92 34.24 23.53 -13.65
C LEU A 92 35.63 23.23 -13.07
#